data_AF-A0A8I0JGG1-F1
#
_entry.id   AF-A0A8I0JGG1-F1
#
_cell.length_a   1.000
_cell.length_b   1.000
_cell.length_c   1.000
_cell.angle_alpha   90.00
_cell.angle_beta   90.00
_cell.angle_gamma   90.00
#
_symmetry.space_group_name_H-M   'P 1'
#
loop_
_entity.id
_entity.type
_entity.pdbx_description
1 polymer ?
#
loop_
_entity_poly.entity_id
_entity_poly.type
_entity_poly.pdbx_seq_one_letter_code
_entity_poly.pdbx_strand_id
1 'polypeptide(L)'
;MKRLLALLAVVSLPIIAQASTKELDIAAMQATRFGLKPMPAADRQALAEAALAYWKSFDSRIPRNSPQTLEWLRGEMNTTDGTRISKVTGSPEYAVMHLADISENCVSLFESLTKSIAGDRLTEMYLWTKTLSCHKSPDDLLVYLQRAGLSNGRYDGEFQLQHFGFYHSTVTGHIANALISEPVQ
;
A
#
# COMPACT_ATOMS: atom_id res chain seq x y z
N MET A 1 -61.09 -10.91 2.91
CA MET A 1 -60.00 -11.39 2.03
C MET A 1 -58.69 -10.81 2.53
N LYS A 2 -57.86 -11.61 3.21
CA LYS A 2 -56.50 -11.25 3.64
C LYS A 2 -55.56 -11.46 2.45
N ARG A 3 -54.82 -10.43 2.02
CA ARG A 3 -53.66 -10.58 1.15
C ARG A 3 -52.45 -9.95 1.83
N LEU A 4 -51.63 -10.80 2.43
CA LEU A 4 -50.21 -10.56 2.72
C LEU A 4 -49.42 -11.11 1.52
N LEU A 5 -48.37 -10.40 1.10
CA LEU A 5 -47.11 -10.92 0.52
C LEU A 5 -46.22 -9.68 0.23
N ALA A 6 -45.33 -9.34 1.16
CA ALA A 6 -43.93 -9.80 1.25
C ALA A 6 -43.01 -9.01 0.30
N LEU A 7 -42.47 -7.89 0.80
CA LEU A 7 -41.33 -7.21 0.17
C LEU A 7 -40.05 -8.01 0.48
N LEU A 8 -39.44 -8.58 -0.56
CA LEU A 8 -38.05 -9.04 -0.50
C LEU A 8 -37.14 -7.81 -0.44
N ALA A 9 -36.57 -7.55 0.74
CA ALA A 9 -35.41 -6.68 0.86
C ALA A 9 -34.18 -7.45 0.35
N VAL A 10 -33.75 -7.16 -0.88
CA VAL A 10 -32.44 -7.57 -1.38
C VAL A 10 -31.40 -6.78 -0.61
N VAL A 11 -30.80 -7.39 0.40
CA VAL A 11 -29.66 -6.83 1.12
C VAL A 11 -28.45 -6.96 0.20
N SER A 12 -28.13 -5.89 -0.51
CA SER A 12 -26.89 -5.73 -1.27
C SER A 12 -25.73 -5.64 -0.28
N LEU A 13 -25.17 -6.78 0.14
CA LEU A 13 -23.89 -6.78 0.85
C LEU A 13 -22.82 -6.26 -0.13
N PRO A 14 -22.10 -5.16 0.17
CA PRO A 14 -20.99 -4.76 -0.66
C PRO A 14 -19.96 -5.89 -0.61
N ILE A 15 -19.73 -6.53 -1.75
CA ILE A 15 -18.55 -7.35 -1.97
C ILE A 15 -17.39 -6.38 -1.91
N ILE A 16 -16.79 -6.21 -0.74
CA ILE A 16 -15.50 -5.55 -0.62
C ILE A 16 -14.56 -6.45 -1.42
N ALA A 17 -14.23 -6.03 -2.64
CA ALA A 17 -13.20 -6.68 -3.42
C ALA A 17 -11.90 -6.60 -2.61
N GLN A 18 -11.62 -7.65 -1.85
CA GLN A 18 -10.28 -7.92 -1.35
C GLN A 18 -9.46 -8.18 -2.60
N ALA A 19 -8.81 -7.16 -3.15
CA ALA A 19 -7.62 -7.40 -3.96
C ALA A 19 -6.66 -8.12 -3.00
N SER A 20 -6.58 -9.43 -3.13
CA SER A 20 -5.99 -10.26 -2.12
C SER A 20 -4.48 -10.18 -2.29
N THR A 21 -3.82 -10.08 -1.16
CA THR A 21 -2.38 -10.26 -1.00
C THR A 21 -1.81 -11.46 -1.76
N LYS A 22 -2.63 -12.48 -2.01
CA LYS A 22 -2.28 -13.64 -2.83
C LYS A 22 -1.93 -13.25 -4.27
N GLU A 23 -2.63 -12.29 -4.88
CA GLU A 23 -2.30 -11.83 -6.23
C GLU A 23 -0.94 -11.13 -6.26
N LEU A 24 -0.64 -10.31 -5.24
CA LEU A 24 0.67 -9.67 -5.09
C LEU A 24 1.78 -10.69 -4.81
N ASP A 25 1.54 -11.66 -3.93
CA ASP A 25 2.48 -12.75 -3.63
C ASP A 25 2.78 -13.59 -4.88
N ILE A 26 1.74 -13.98 -5.63
CA ILE A 26 1.90 -14.70 -6.90
C ILE A 26 2.67 -13.86 -7.91
N ALA A 27 2.31 -12.59 -8.09
CA ALA A 27 2.99 -11.71 -9.04
C ALA A 27 4.47 -11.53 -8.67
N ALA A 28 4.78 -11.34 -7.39
CA ALA A 28 6.15 -11.21 -6.92
C ALA A 28 6.93 -12.53 -7.14
N MET A 29 6.36 -13.69 -6.76
CA MET A 29 6.99 -15.00 -7.00
C MET A 29 7.22 -15.27 -8.50
N GLN A 30 6.23 -14.99 -9.34
CA GLN A 30 6.33 -15.15 -10.79
C GLN A 30 7.38 -14.21 -11.38
N ALA A 31 7.38 -12.95 -10.98
CA ALA A 31 8.28 -11.92 -11.47
C ALA A 31 9.75 -12.26 -11.18
N THR A 32 10.04 -12.79 -9.99
CA THR A 32 11.43 -13.12 -9.65
C THR A 32 12.02 -14.26 -10.49
N ARG A 33 11.18 -15.15 -11.07
CA ARG A 33 11.63 -16.39 -11.74
C ARG A 33 12.74 -17.12 -10.96
N PHE A 34 12.70 -17.04 -9.62
CA PHE A 34 13.71 -17.55 -8.70
C PHE A 34 15.16 -17.06 -8.98
N GLY A 35 15.32 -15.86 -9.53
CA GLY A 35 16.62 -15.23 -9.78
C GLY A 35 17.42 -15.81 -10.94
N LEU A 36 16.82 -16.69 -11.75
CA LEU A 36 17.53 -17.40 -12.81
C LEU A 36 17.76 -16.56 -14.08
N LYS A 37 17.02 -15.45 -14.26
CA LYS A 37 17.11 -14.56 -15.43
C LYS A 37 16.77 -13.11 -15.05
N PRO A 38 17.29 -12.10 -15.80
CA PRO A 38 16.79 -10.73 -15.73
C PRO A 38 15.25 -10.69 -15.84
N MET A 39 14.60 -9.91 -14.98
CA MET A 39 13.15 -9.74 -14.98
C MET A 39 12.71 -8.95 -16.22
N PRO A 40 11.95 -9.56 -17.16
CA PRO A 40 11.46 -8.88 -18.35
C PRO A 40 10.52 -7.72 -18.00
N ALA A 41 10.42 -6.73 -18.89
CA ALA A 41 9.54 -5.58 -18.71
C ALA A 41 8.07 -5.96 -18.43
N ALA A 42 7.53 -6.99 -19.09
CA ALA A 42 6.18 -7.48 -18.84
C ALA A 42 6.00 -8.01 -17.40
N ASP A 43 7.00 -8.67 -16.85
CA ASP A 43 6.97 -9.19 -15.47
C ASP A 43 7.11 -8.04 -14.47
N ARG A 44 7.91 -7.01 -14.78
CA ARG A 44 8.01 -5.77 -14.00
C ARG A 44 6.69 -5.00 -13.99
N GLN A 45 6.03 -4.91 -15.14
CA GLN A 45 4.72 -4.30 -15.31
C GLN A 45 3.68 -5.01 -14.43
N ALA A 46 3.59 -6.34 -14.54
CA ALA A 46 2.65 -7.13 -13.75
C ALA A 46 2.87 -6.96 -12.23
N LEU A 47 4.13 -6.92 -11.79
CA LEU A 47 4.47 -6.66 -10.39
C LEU A 47 4.05 -5.25 -9.94
N ALA A 48 4.30 -4.23 -10.77
CA ALA A 48 3.90 -2.85 -10.47
C ALA A 48 2.38 -2.70 -10.38
N GLU A 49 1.64 -3.37 -11.27
CA GLU A 49 0.17 -3.38 -11.27
C GLU A 49 -0.42 -4.11 -10.07
N ALA A 50 0.16 -5.26 -9.70
CA ALA A 50 -0.26 -6.00 -8.50
C ALA A 50 -0.01 -5.18 -7.22
N ALA A 51 1.14 -4.51 -7.12
CA ALA A 51 1.44 -3.64 -6.00
C ALA A 51 0.52 -2.40 -5.97
N LEU A 52 0.20 -1.83 -7.13
CA LEU A 52 -0.79 -0.76 -7.24
C LEU A 52 -2.17 -1.20 -6.73
N ALA A 53 -2.64 -2.38 -7.14
CA ALA A 53 -3.92 -2.93 -6.72
C ALA A 53 -3.96 -3.18 -5.20
N TYR A 54 -2.87 -3.70 -4.64
CA TYR A 54 -2.72 -3.86 -3.19
C TYR A 54 -2.83 -2.51 -2.47
N TRP A 55 -2.07 -1.49 -2.88
CA TRP A 55 -2.07 -0.19 -2.22
C TRP A 55 -3.41 0.54 -2.39
N LYS A 56 -4.11 0.39 -3.52
CA LYS A 56 -5.48 0.91 -3.69
C LYS A 56 -6.47 0.21 -2.75
N SER A 57 -6.35 -1.09 -2.57
CA SER A 57 -7.19 -1.83 -1.62
C SER A 57 -6.85 -1.46 -0.17
N PHE A 58 -5.57 -1.32 0.16
CA PHE A 58 -5.11 -0.83 1.46
C PHE A 58 -5.71 0.54 1.76
N ASP A 59 -5.55 1.48 0.84
CA ASP A 59 -6.02 2.87 0.96
C ASP A 59 -7.54 2.98 1.17
N SER A 60 -8.32 2.18 0.45
CA SER A 60 -9.78 2.22 0.51
C SER A 60 -10.37 1.74 1.83
N ARG A 61 -9.57 1.05 2.65
CA ARG A 61 -9.95 0.56 3.98
C ARG A 61 -9.54 1.50 5.11
N ILE A 62 -8.78 2.55 4.82
CA ILE A 62 -8.41 3.54 5.82
C ILE A 62 -9.54 4.59 5.91
N PRO A 63 -10.17 4.77 7.09
CA PRO A 63 -11.15 5.83 7.27
C PRO A 63 -10.51 7.20 7.05
N ARG A 64 -11.28 8.23 6.66
CA ARG A 64 -10.76 9.58 6.48
C ARG A 64 -11.16 10.48 7.64
N ASN A 65 -10.19 11.19 8.19
CA ASN A 65 -10.43 12.22 9.20
C ASN A 65 -11.32 13.33 8.63
N SER A 66 -12.20 13.88 9.47
CA SER A 66 -12.98 15.06 9.09
C SER A 66 -12.08 16.28 8.91
N PRO A 67 -12.51 17.30 8.13
CA PRO A 67 -11.77 18.55 7.99
C PRO A 67 -11.43 19.21 9.34
N GLN A 68 -12.35 19.15 10.32
CA GLN A 68 -12.12 19.68 11.67
C GLN A 68 -11.02 18.92 12.41
N THR A 69 -10.96 17.60 12.25
CA THR A 69 -9.92 16.76 12.85
C THR A 69 -8.56 17.07 12.24
N LEU A 70 -8.49 17.26 10.93
CA LEU A 70 -7.25 17.65 10.24
C LEU A 70 -6.77 19.05 10.68
N GLU A 71 -7.68 19.99 10.89
CA GLU A 71 -7.34 21.31 11.40
C GLU A 71 -6.78 21.24 12.83
N TRP A 72 -7.43 20.45 13.69
CA TRP A 72 -6.95 20.20 15.05
C TRP A 72 -5.56 19.55 15.04
N LEU A 73 -5.34 18.50 14.24
CA LEU A 73 -4.04 17.84 14.10
C LEU A 73 -2.94 18.83 13.66
N ARG A 74 -3.22 19.69 12.66
CA ARG A 74 -2.28 20.73 12.21
C ARG A 74 -1.98 21.73 13.33
N GLY A 75 -2.98 22.15 14.09
CA GLY A 75 -2.81 23.04 15.23
C GLY A 75 -2.00 22.43 16.38
N GLU A 76 -2.20 21.15 16.68
CA GLU A 76 -1.44 20.41 17.70
C GLU A 76 0.02 20.17 17.31
N MET A 77 0.27 19.90 16.02
CA MET A 77 1.62 19.66 15.49
C MET A 77 2.41 20.96 15.24
N ASN A 78 1.75 22.11 15.16
CA ASN A 78 2.40 23.41 15.01
C ASN A 78 2.97 23.93 16.35
N THR A 79 3.92 23.20 16.91
CA THR A 79 4.54 23.48 18.21
C THR A 79 5.95 22.90 18.30
N THR A 80 6.73 23.36 19.25
CA THR A 80 8.02 22.76 19.65
C THR A 80 7.93 22.00 20.97
N ASP A 81 6.76 21.95 21.61
CA ASP A 81 6.53 21.19 22.84
C ASP A 81 6.47 19.69 22.55
N GLY A 82 7.52 18.97 22.97
CA GLY A 82 7.64 17.53 22.78
C GLY A 82 6.55 16.70 23.47
N THR A 83 5.97 17.18 24.58
CA THR A 83 4.86 16.49 25.27
C THR A 83 3.59 16.56 24.44
N ARG A 84 3.30 17.73 23.87
CA ARG A 84 2.14 17.93 23.00
C ARG A 84 2.28 17.12 21.71
N ILE A 85 3.47 17.11 21.12
CA ILE A 85 3.80 16.27 19.95
C ILE A 85 3.62 14.78 20.28
N SER A 86 4.15 14.30 21.41
CA SER A 86 4.01 12.90 21.82
C SER A 86 2.55 12.51 22.02
N LYS A 87 1.74 13.39 22.62
CA LYS A 87 0.32 13.17 22.83
C LYS A 87 -0.45 13.08 21.51
N VAL A 88 -0.24 14.03 20.59
CA VAL A 88 -0.95 14.03 19.29
C VAL A 88 -0.50 12.85 18.41
N THR A 89 0.81 12.57 18.33
CA THR A 89 1.32 11.44 17.54
C THR A 89 0.87 10.08 18.10
N GLY A 90 0.57 10.01 19.40
CA GLY A 90 -0.03 8.87 20.06
C GLY A 90 -1.55 8.71 19.86
N SER A 91 -2.23 9.64 19.17
CA SER A 91 -3.68 9.61 19.01
C SER A 91 -4.15 8.71 17.85
N PRO A 92 -5.38 8.16 17.91
CA PRO A 92 -5.98 7.43 16.79
C PRO A 92 -6.14 8.28 15.53
N GLU A 93 -6.50 9.55 15.67
CA GLU A 93 -6.69 10.48 14.56
C GLU A 93 -5.37 10.72 13.81
N TYR A 94 -4.26 10.87 14.54
CA TYR A 94 -2.95 10.97 13.91
C TYR A 94 -2.58 9.66 13.20
N ALA A 95 -2.88 8.51 13.79
CA ALA A 95 -2.62 7.22 13.16
C ALA A 95 -3.39 7.07 11.83
N VAL A 96 -4.66 7.46 11.81
CA VAL A 96 -5.49 7.46 10.59
C VAL A 96 -4.92 8.41 9.53
N MET A 97 -4.53 9.64 9.91
CA MET A 97 -3.90 10.60 9.01
C MET A 97 -2.61 10.03 8.42
N HIS A 98 -1.74 9.48 9.26
CA HIS A 98 -0.45 8.94 8.84
C HIS A 98 -0.60 7.74 7.91
N LEU A 99 -1.54 6.84 8.19
CA LEU A 99 -1.85 5.70 7.32
C LEU A 99 -2.36 6.15 5.96
N ALA A 100 -3.26 7.14 5.91
CA ALA A 100 -3.77 7.71 4.68
C ALA A 100 -2.66 8.38 3.85
N ASP A 101 -1.79 9.17 4.48
CA ASP A 101 -0.66 9.81 3.80
C ASP A 101 0.29 8.77 3.18
N ILE A 102 0.57 7.68 3.90
CA ILE A 102 1.39 6.58 3.39
C ILE A 102 0.70 5.93 2.18
N SER A 103 -0.55 5.51 2.33
CA SER A 103 -1.24 4.74 1.29
C SER A 103 -1.49 5.56 0.03
N GLU A 104 -1.87 6.82 0.15
CA GLU A 104 -2.06 7.75 -0.98
C GLU A 104 -0.74 7.98 -1.73
N ASN A 105 0.36 8.21 -1.01
CA ASN A 105 1.68 8.33 -1.62
C ASN A 105 2.10 7.04 -2.34
N CYS A 106 1.85 5.88 -1.74
CA CYS A 106 2.18 4.60 -2.36
C CYS A 106 1.34 4.33 -3.62
N VAL A 107 0.04 4.62 -3.58
CA VAL A 107 -0.81 4.58 -4.79
C VAL A 107 -0.22 5.49 -5.88
N SER A 108 0.11 6.75 -5.56
CA SER A 108 0.67 7.70 -6.53
C SER A 108 2.01 7.23 -7.12
N LEU A 109 2.90 6.68 -6.30
CA LEU A 109 4.18 6.12 -6.74
C LEU A 109 3.98 4.95 -7.71
N PHE A 110 3.08 4.02 -7.39
CA PHE A 110 2.80 2.88 -8.26
C PHE A 110 2.04 3.26 -9.54
N GLU A 111 1.17 4.27 -9.51
CA GLU A 111 0.57 4.84 -10.73
C GLU A 111 1.60 5.50 -11.64
N SER A 112 2.63 6.10 -11.06
CA SER A 112 3.75 6.67 -11.82
C SER A 112 4.64 5.57 -12.37
N LEU A 113 4.96 4.56 -11.55
CA LEU A 113 5.81 3.44 -11.93
C LEU A 113 5.21 2.66 -13.10
N THR A 114 3.93 2.27 -13.03
CA THR A 114 3.24 1.50 -14.08
C THR A 114 3.20 2.22 -15.44
N LYS A 115 3.31 3.55 -15.46
CA LYS A 115 3.40 4.35 -16.69
C LYS A 115 4.83 4.51 -17.23
N SER A 116 5.82 4.17 -16.41
CA SER A 116 7.25 4.37 -16.71
C SER A 116 8.00 3.10 -17.12
N ILE A 117 7.41 1.92 -16.88
CA ILE A 117 8.04 0.63 -17.22
C ILE A 117 8.35 0.59 -18.72
N ALA A 118 9.55 0.11 -19.05
CA ALA A 118 10.08 0.03 -20.42
C ALA A 118 10.22 1.40 -21.13
N GLY A 119 10.09 2.50 -20.39
CA GLY A 119 10.47 3.83 -20.84
C GLY A 119 11.94 4.12 -20.55
N ASP A 120 12.21 5.30 -20.01
CA ASP A 120 13.57 5.67 -19.57
C ASP A 120 14.01 4.81 -18.37
N ARG A 121 15.14 4.11 -18.51
CA ARG A 121 15.65 3.16 -17.51
C ARG A 121 16.03 3.82 -16.19
N LEU A 122 16.55 5.05 -16.22
CA LEU A 122 16.91 5.78 -15.00
C LEU A 122 15.64 6.20 -14.24
N THR A 123 14.62 6.65 -14.95
CA THR A 123 13.31 6.98 -14.40
C THR A 123 12.64 5.74 -13.81
N GLU A 124 12.63 4.61 -14.54
CA GLU A 124 12.06 3.36 -14.05
C GLU A 124 12.79 2.90 -12.77
N MET A 125 14.13 2.87 -12.79
CA MET A 125 14.93 2.51 -11.62
C MET A 125 14.65 3.43 -10.44
N TYR A 126 14.64 4.75 -10.67
CA TYR A 126 14.36 5.74 -9.64
C TYR A 126 12.98 5.49 -9.01
N LEU A 127 11.94 5.28 -9.82
CA LEU A 127 10.60 5.01 -9.31
C LEU A 127 10.54 3.69 -8.51
N TRP A 128 11.17 2.61 -8.97
CA TRP A 128 11.31 1.37 -8.18
C TRP A 128 12.02 1.61 -6.85
N THR A 129 13.07 2.42 -6.79
CA THR A 129 13.72 2.73 -5.51
C THR A 129 12.80 3.53 -4.58
N LYS A 130 11.96 4.42 -5.10
CA LYS A 130 10.99 5.16 -4.29
C LYS A 130 9.92 4.24 -3.70
N THR A 131 9.46 3.21 -4.41
CA THR A 131 8.44 2.28 -3.89
C THR A 131 8.95 1.43 -2.72
N LEU A 132 10.26 1.37 -2.47
CA LEU A 132 10.81 0.73 -1.28
C LEU A 132 10.31 1.38 0.02
N SER A 133 10.03 2.69 0.03
CA SER A 133 9.50 3.35 1.23
C SER A 133 8.12 2.83 1.64
N CYS A 134 7.33 2.35 0.67
CA CYS A 134 6.02 1.75 0.93
C CYS A 134 6.13 0.45 1.72
N HIS A 135 7.26 -0.25 1.60
CA HIS A 135 7.46 -1.58 2.19
C HIS A 135 8.53 -1.60 3.30
N LYS A 136 9.03 -0.43 3.71
CA LYS A 136 10.22 -0.31 4.57
C LYS A 136 10.04 -0.85 5.99
N SER A 137 8.89 -0.57 6.61
CA SER A 137 8.66 -0.86 8.03
C SER A 137 7.26 -1.44 8.25
N PRO A 138 7.05 -2.76 8.06
CA PRO A 138 5.76 -3.38 8.33
C PRO A 138 5.36 -3.24 9.83
N ASP A 139 6.33 -3.24 10.73
CA ASP A 139 6.10 -3.09 12.18
C ASP A 139 5.53 -1.71 12.51
N ASP A 140 6.09 -0.65 11.91
CA ASP A 140 5.58 0.72 12.09
C ASP A 140 4.14 0.83 11.57
N LEU A 141 3.85 0.25 10.41
CA LEU A 141 2.50 0.18 9.85
C LEU A 141 1.52 -0.54 10.79
N LEU A 142 1.92 -1.67 11.39
CA LEU A 142 1.10 -2.36 12.38
C LEU A 142 0.81 -1.52 13.61
N VAL A 143 1.80 -0.77 14.12
CA VAL A 143 1.61 0.11 15.27
C VAL A 143 0.53 1.16 14.97
N TYR A 144 0.56 1.77 13.79
CA TYR A 144 -0.46 2.74 13.40
C TYR A 144 -1.82 2.10 13.11
N LEU A 145 -1.86 0.94 12.46
CA LEU A 145 -3.11 0.19 12.25
C LEU A 145 -3.76 -0.18 13.57
N GLN A 146 -2.99 -0.63 14.56
CA GLN A 146 -3.50 -0.93 15.90
C GLN A 146 -3.96 0.34 16.62
N ARG A 147 -3.19 1.42 16.56
CA ARG A 147 -3.54 2.72 17.17
C ARG A 147 -4.82 3.32 16.56
N ALA A 148 -5.05 3.12 15.27
CA ALA A 148 -6.27 3.50 14.56
C ALA A 148 -7.46 2.54 14.82
N GLY A 149 -7.25 1.44 15.54
CA GLY A 149 -8.29 0.42 15.78
C GLY A 149 -8.63 -0.44 14.56
N LEU A 150 -7.75 -0.46 13.54
CA LEU A 150 -7.93 -1.17 12.27
C LEU A 150 -7.25 -2.54 12.24
N SER A 151 -6.41 -2.85 13.22
CA SER A 151 -5.74 -4.13 13.36
C SER A 151 -5.68 -4.56 14.82
N ASN A 152 -5.64 -5.87 15.04
CA ASN A 152 -5.33 -6.48 16.33
C ASN A 152 -3.80 -6.61 16.57
N GLY A 153 -2.98 -5.96 15.74
CA GLY A 153 -1.51 -6.00 15.82
C GLY A 153 -0.88 -7.24 15.20
N ARG A 154 -1.64 -8.01 14.38
CA ARG A 154 -1.11 -9.18 13.67
C ARG A 154 -0.87 -8.89 12.19
N TYR A 155 0.18 -9.50 11.64
CA TYR A 155 0.58 -9.38 10.23
C TYR A 155 -0.37 -10.07 9.25
N ASP A 156 -1.23 -10.97 9.73
CA ASP A 156 -2.21 -11.75 8.94
C ASP A 156 -3.64 -11.21 9.07
N GLY A 157 -3.80 -10.00 9.61
CA GLY A 157 -5.10 -9.31 9.73
C GLY A 157 -5.65 -8.82 8.40
N GLU A 158 -6.66 -7.94 8.43
CA GLU A 158 -7.23 -7.38 7.20
C GLU A 158 -6.17 -6.71 6.31
N PHE A 159 -5.16 -6.10 6.93
CA PHE A 159 -3.99 -5.51 6.29
C PHE A 159 -2.83 -6.50 6.35
N GLN A 160 -2.64 -7.32 5.31
CA GLN A 160 -1.59 -8.33 5.33
C GLN A 160 -0.26 -7.77 4.80
N LEU A 161 0.81 -7.93 5.59
CA LEU A 161 2.11 -7.26 5.37
C LEU A 161 3.27 -8.25 5.13
N GLN A 162 3.02 -9.55 5.10
CA GLN A 162 4.03 -10.62 5.02
C GLN A 162 4.95 -10.53 3.79
N HIS A 163 4.51 -9.85 2.73
CA HIS A 163 5.21 -9.78 1.45
C HIS A 163 6.24 -8.65 1.36
N PHE A 164 6.29 -7.77 2.38
CA PHE A 164 7.11 -6.55 2.35
C PHE A 164 8.62 -6.86 2.22
N GLY A 165 9.10 -7.86 2.95
CA GLY A 165 10.50 -8.30 2.85
C GLY A 165 10.85 -8.89 1.49
N PHE A 166 9.95 -9.70 0.92
CA PHE A 166 10.15 -10.28 -0.41
C PHE A 166 10.17 -9.19 -1.50
N TYR A 167 9.26 -8.22 -1.42
CA TYR A 167 9.22 -7.08 -2.33
C TYR A 167 10.54 -6.30 -2.31
N HIS A 168 11.07 -5.97 -1.13
CA HIS A 168 12.34 -5.25 -1.00
C HIS A 168 13.50 -5.99 -1.67
N SER A 169 13.61 -7.31 -1.45
CA SER A 169 14.64 -8.16 -2.08
C SER A 169 14.48 -8.22 -3.60
N THR A 170 13.24 -8.22 -4.09
CA THR A 170 12.92 -8.28 -5.51
C THR A 170 13.36 -7.00 -6.23
N VAL A 171 13.06 -5.85 -5.65
CA VAL A 171 13.44 -4.55 -6.22
C VAL A 171 14.95 -4.36 -6.21
N THR A 172 15.59 -4.51 -5.05
CA THR A 172 17.03 -4.24 -4.89
C THR A 172 17.93 -5.27 -5.57
N GLY A 173 17.45 -6.50 -5.78
CA GLY A 173 18.17 -7.55 -6.49
C GLY A 173 17.73 -7.69 -7.94
N HIS A 174 16.55 -8.28 -8.16
CA HIS A 174 16.14 -8.75 -9.49
C HIS A 174 15.84 -7.63 -10.47
N ILE A 175 15.11 -6.60 -10.04
CA ILE A 175 14.74 -5.46 -10.90
C ILE A 175 15.97 -4.61 -11.19
N ALA A 176 16.76 -4.29 -10.16
CA ALA A 176 17.99 -3.52 -10.33
C ALA A 176 18.94 -4.20 -11.33
N ASN A 177 19.17 -5.51 -11.19
CA ASN A 177 20.02 -6.27 -12.10
C ASN A 177 19.44 -6.33 -13.53
N ALA A 178 18.12 -6.49 -13.66
CA ALA A 178 17.48 -6.52 -14.97
C ALA A 178 17.68 -5.21 -15.74
N LEU A 179 17.40 -4.09 -15.07
CA LEU A 179 17.56 -2.75 -15.63
C LEU A 179 19.01 -2.39 -15.90
N ILE A 180 20.01 -3.02 -15.28
CA ILE A 180 21.43 -2.85 -15.66
C ILE A 180 21.76 -3.67 -16.92
N SER A 181 21.22 -4.89 -17.03
CA SER A 181 21.51 -5.83 -18.12
C SER A 181 20.83 -5.50 -19.46
N GLU A 182 19.83 -4.63 -19.48
CA GLU A 182 19.17 -4.22 -20.72
C GLU A 182 20.17 -3.48 -21.64
N PRO A 183 20.12 -3.70 -22.97
CA PRO A 183 20.88 -2.88 -23.91
C PRO A 183 20.49 -1.41 -23.77
N VAL A 184 21.46 -0.51 -23.88
CA VAL A 184 21.17 0.92 -23.98
C VAL A 184 20.46 1.13 -25.32
N GLN A 185 19.23 1.66 -25.29
CA GLN A 185 18.52 2.10 -26.49
C GLN A 185 19.09 3.42 -27.00
#